data_AF-A0A916Y9K5-F1
#
_entry.id   AF-A0A916Y9K5-F1
#
_cell.length_a   1.000
_cell.length_b   1.000
_cell.length_c   1.000
_cell.angle_alpha   90.00
_cell.angle_beta   90.00
_cell.angle_gamma   90.00
#
_symmetry.space_group_name_H-M   'P 1'
#
loop_
_entity.id
_entity.type
_entity.pdbx_description
1 polymer ?
#
loop_
_entity_poly.entity_id
_entity_poly.type
_entity_poly.pdbx_seq_one_letter_code
_entity_poly.pdbx_strand_id
1 'polypeptide(L)'
;MGCPLDGHKGPRAHHLHRLWQLAQLSSEGEQYRAEARAPAQSKPGGTEIGAYGRDLPSGAAAPQSKARPKLYDNLGRLSWPAAGQMVPEARSYFDQGYRLGWGFNHAEAARAFRAAQELDPNCAMCFWGEAWVLGPHINYPMQEDANARALAALQEARRRLPNADEKQAAVIEALARRHSADAASDRRALDEAYADAMQAVQARFPEDAHIAVLTADAIMNLSPWDYWGEDGRTPKGRTAHMVALLEAVLGDTQLRPLVPDPDHPGAIHLYIHAVEASNYMERAIPHARRLEALMPGAGHLVHMPSHIWYRTGRWRDSLEANIRAAKADEDLIQQGGASLLYAEGYHAHNVHFILTSALMGGDGATALGAAEALADMVSDRAKRDVPWTQPIAAAPYAVHAHFSAPDKVLALPEPAAGFPFVRAAWHYARGVVLARTGRRQAALDEAAAIDALTQAPDITAMPAQGVPGPALLAISAKVIEARVAQADDDHAKAAGMFAELAAIQDQIPYMEPPFWYYPLHQSVGAALLEQGRAEEAEAAFRAALERSPNNGWVAAGLLRAAEMRGDVRAAEDARLLMQKNWFGASPPDLGQL
;
A
#
# COMPACT_ATOMS: atom_id res chain seq x y z
N MET A 1 31.21 -7.47 16.01
CA MET A 1 31.68 -7.94 14.70
C MET A 1 30.69 -7.43 13.67
N GLY A 2 31.08 -6.42 12.89
CA GLY A 2 30.21 -5.79 11.90
C GLY A 2 30.10 -6.66 10.66
N CYS A 3 28.88 -6.86 10.17
CA CYS A 3 28.63 -7.45 8.86
C CYS A 3 28.89 -6.36 7.80
N PRO A 4 29.80 -6.54 6.85
CA PRO A 4 29.98 -5.59 5.76
C PRO A 4 28.86 -5.79 4.74
N LEU A 5 28.09 -4.72 4.48
CA LEU A 5 27.25 -4.62 3.29
C LEU A 5 28.20 -4.41 2.10
N ASP A 6 28.76 -5.49 1.57
CA ASP A 6 29.64 -5.44 0.40
C ASP A 6 28.84 -5.16 -0.89
N GLY A 7 29.11 -3.99 -1.48
CA GLY A 7 29.25 -3.77 -2.93
C GLY A 7 28.02 -3.93 -3.82
N HIS A 8 27.21 -2.86 -3.97
CA HIS A 8 26.13 -2.72 -4.96
C HIS A 8 26.60 -2.54 -6.44
N LYS A 9 27.69 -3.17 -6.86
CA LYS A 9 28.11 -3.20 -8.28
C LYS A 9 27.97 -4.59 -8.90
N GLY A 10 26.76 -5.16 -8.82
CA GLY A 10 26.39 -6.38 -9.52
C GLY A 10 25.32 -6.12 -10.59
N PRO A 11 24.94 -7.13 -11.41
CA PRO A 11 23.92 -7.04 -12.47
C PRO A 11 22.55 -6.47 -12.03
N ARG A 12 22.35 -6.32 -10.71
CA ARG A 12 21.20 -5.77 -9.97
C ARG A 12 20.78 -4.33 -10.36
N ALA A 13 21.70 -3.48 -10.82
CA ALA A 13 21.36 -2.12 -11.27
C ALA A 13 20.78 -2.05 -12.70
N HIS A 14 20.90 -3.14 -13.49
CA HIS A 14 20.53 -3.12 -14.91
C HIS A 14 19.04 -3.41 -15.17
N HIS A 15 18.33 -4.06 -14.25
CA HIS A 15 16.93 -4.49 -14.47
C HIS A 15 15.90 -3.37 -14.23
N LEU A 16 16.12 -2.52 -13.21
CA LEU A 16 15.24 -1.38 -12.93
C LEU A 16 15.51 -0.19 -13.87
N HIS A 17 16.77 -0.02 -14.33
CA HIS A 17 17.08 0.92 -15.42
C HIS A 17 16.35 0.54 -16.72
N ARG A 18 16.06 -0.74 -16.97
CA ARG A 18 15.18 -1.17 -18.08
C ARG A 18 13.72 -0.82 -17.84
N LEU A 19 13.18 -0.95 -16.62
CA LEU A 19 11.81 -0.48 -16.33
C LEU A 19 11.67 1.04 -16.56
N TRP A 20 12.70 1.81 -16.19
CA TRP A 20 12.76 3.24 -16.47
C TRP A 20 12.88 3.54 -17.98
N GLN A 21 13.71 2.80 -18.72
CA GLN A 21 13.80 2.94 -20.18
C GLN A 21 12.51 2.54 -20.91
N LEU A 22 11.83 1.48 -20.46
CA LEU A 22 10.53 1.06 -20.97
C LEU A 22 9.45 2.12 -20.72
N ALA A 23 9.45 2.72 -19.52
CA ALA A 23 8.56 3.83 -19.19
C ALA A 23 8.82 5.08 -20.04
N GLN A 24 10.08 5.43 -20.31
CA GLN A 24 10.43 6.56 -21.18
C GLN A 24 10.01 6.37 -22.65
N LEU A 25 9.99 5.14 -23.14
CA LEU A 25 9.49 4.83 -24.49
C LEU A 25 7.96 4.97 -24.60
N SER A 26 7.23 4.98 -23.48
CA SER A 26 5.77 5.19 -23.42
C SER A 26 5.33 6.63 -23.15
N SER A 27 6.27 7.54 -22.83
CA SER A 27 5.96 8.87 -22.28
C SER A 27 6.07 10.04 -23.28
N GLU A 28 6.00 9.82 -24.60
CA GLU A 28 5.81 10.92 -25.55
C GLU A 28 4.37 11.46 -25.50
N GLY A 29 4.11 12.26 -24.46
CA GLY A 29 3.27 13.46 -24.45
C GLY A 29 1.83 13.38 -24.95
N GLU A 30 0.88 13.10 -24.06
CA GLU A 30 -0.46 13.70 -24.11
C GLU A 30 -0.92 14.10 -22.70
N GLN A 31 -1.14 15.41 -22.50
CA GLN A 31 -1.80 15.93 -21.30
C GLN A 31 -3.29 15.57 -21.35
N TYR A 32 -3.64 14.41 -20.78
CA TYR A 32 -5.03 13.98 -20.67
C TYR A 32 -5.79 14.82 -19.63
N ARG A 33 -6.59 15.78 -20.10
CA ARG A 33 -7.68 16.36 -19.30
C ARG A 33 -8.86 15.38 -19.30
N ALA A 34 -9.02 14.65 -18.20
CA ALA A 34 -10.23 13.86 -17.97
C ALA A 34 -11.29 14.71 -17.25
N GLU A 35 -12.41 14.99 -17.92
CA GLU A 35 -13.66 15.34 -17.24
C GLU A 35 -14.21 14.08 -16.57
N ALA A 36 -14.37 14.13 -15.23
CA ALA A 36 -14.97 13.06 -14.46
C ALA A 36 -16.49 13.03 -14.73
N ARG A 37 -16.97 11.98 -15.41
CA ARG A 37 -18.36 11.54 -15.21
C ARG A 37 -18.38 10.62 -14.00
N ALA A 38 -19.25 10.92 -13.04
CA ALA A 38 -19.46 10.12 -11.85
C ALA A 38 -19.77 8.66 -12.23
N PRO A 39 -18.98 7.66 -11.77
CA PRO A 39 -19.35 6.27 -11.95
C PRO A 39 -20.55 5.91 -11.06
N ALA A 40 -21.29 4.90 -11.49
CA ALA A 40 -22.34 4.29 -10.67
C ALA A 40 -21.73 3.76 -9.36
N GLN A 41 -22.51 3.87 -8.28
CA GLN A 41 -22.13 3.55 -6.90
C GLN A 41 -21.58 2.11 -6.81
N SER A 42 -20.29 1.95 -6.54
CA SER A 42 -19.68 0.66 -6.25
C SER A 42 -20.24 0.10 -4.94
N LYS A 43 -20.65 -1.17 -4.93
CA LYS A 43 -20.81 -1.93 -3.67
C LYS A 43 -19.43 -2.50 -3.29
N PRO A 44 -18.91 -2.19 -2.08
CA PRO A 44 -17.62 -2.72 -1.67
C PRO A 44 -17.74 -4.21 -1.29
N GLY A 45 -16.68 -4.97 -1.53
CA GLY A 45 -16.38 -6.15 -0.70
C GLY A 45 -16.03 -5.67 0.72
N GLY A 46 -16.05 -6.56 1.71
CA GLY A 46 -15.83 -6.21 3.12
C GLY A 46 -14.62 -5.27 3.30
N THR A 47 -14.89 -4.03 3.72
CA THR A 47 -13.87 -3.00 3.98
C THR A 47 -13.18 -3.20 5.33
N GLU A 48 -13.68 -4.13 6.14
CA GLU A 48 -13.10 -4.42 7.44
C GLU A 48 -11.81 -5.21 7.27
N ILE A 49 -10.72 -4.63 7.75
CA ILE A 49 -9.57 -5.43 8.13
C ILE A 49 -9.90 -6.01 9.48
N GLY A 50 -10.19 -7.32 9.50
CA GLY A 50 -10.48 -8.06 10.72
C GLY A 50 -9.44 -7.76 11.80
N ALA A 51 -9.84 -7.89 13.08
CA ALA A 51 -9.08 -7.44 14.24
C ALA A 51 -7.57 -7.72 14.12
N TYR A 52 -6.80 -6.69 13.74
CA TYR A 52 -5.35 -6.73 13.77
C TYR A 52 -4.91 -7.20 15.17
N GLY A 53 -4.18 -8.32 15.22
CA GLY A 53 -3.37 -8.68 16.37
C GLY A 53 -2.28 -7.63 16.50
N ARG A 54 -2.27 -6.96 17.65
CA ARG A 54 -1.57 -5.69 17.88
C ARG A 54 -0.09 -5.88 18.24
N ASP A 55 0.37 -7.12 18.22
CA ASP A 55 1.74 -7.54 18.52
C ASP A 55 2.40 -8.03 17.22
N LEU A 56 2.97 -7.10 16.43
CA LEU A 56 3.84 -7.46 15.31
C LEU A 56 5.30 -7.57 15.78
N PRO A 57 6.13 -8.43 15.16
CA PRO A 57 7.54 -8.59 15.56
C PRO A 57 8.40 -7.33 15.35
N SER A 58 9.39 -7.18 16.22
CA SER A 58 10.38 -6.10 16.25
C SER A 58 11.43 -6.26 15.14
N GLY A 59 11.57 -5.27 14.25
CA GLY A 59 12.57 -5.38 13.18
C GLY A 59 12.76 -4.18 12.25
N ALA A 60 13.23 -3.03 12.74
CA ALA A 60 13.94 -2.04 11.90
C ALA A 60 14.65 -0.98 12.75
N ALA A 61 15.72 -1.35 13.46
CA ALA A 61 16.55 -0.37 14.15
C ALA A 61 17.06 0.68 13.14
N ALA A 62 16.90 1.96 13.46
CA ALA A 62 17.50 3.04 12.69
C ALA A 62 19.03 2.82 12.57
N PRO A 63 19.66 3.20 11.45
CA PRO A 63 21.11 3.14 11.34
C PRO A 63 21.75 3.86 12.53
N GLN A 64 22.56 3.15 13.32
CA GLN A 64 23.27 3.71 14.48
C GLN A 64 24.50 4.56 14.09
N SER A 65 24.57 4.98 12.82
CA SER A 65 25.69 5.78 12.32
C SER A 65 25.77 7.08 13.11
N LYS A 66 26.95 7.35 13.67
CA LYS A 66 27.28 8.63 14.31
C LYS A 66 27.47 9.76 13.29
N ALA A 67 27.51 9.45 11.99
CA ALA A 67 27.58 10.48 10.97
C ALA A 67 26.22 11.15 10.82
N ARG A 68 26.21 12.48 10.65
CA ARG A 68 24.99 13.23 10.35
C ARG A 68 24.42 12.76 9.00
N PRO A 69 23.08 12.69 8.84
CA PRO A 69 22.49 12.41 7.55
C PRO A 69 22.82 13.54 6.57
N LYS A 70 22.78 13.23 5.27
CA LYS A 70 22.88 14.25 4.22
C LYS A 70 21.63 15.12 4.27
N LEU A 71 21.79 16.42 3.98
CA LEU A 71 20.63 17.29 3.70
C LEU A 71 20.15 17.04 2.27
N TYR A 72 18.90 16.60 2.14
CA TYR A 72 18.26 16.37 0.84
C TYR A 72 17.57 17.65 0.37
N ASP A 73 17.80 18.04 -0.88
CA ASP A 73 17.26 19.26 -1.51
C ASP A 73 15.93 19.04 -2.26
N ASN A 74 15.45 17.80 -2.28
CA ASN A 74 14.24 17.36 -3.00
C ASN A 74 13.09 16.90 -2.08
N LEU A 75 13.17 17.15 -0.77
CA LEU A 75 12.11 16.82 0.21
C LEU A 75 11.05 17.92 0.36
N GLY A 76 10.97 18.85 -0.58
CA GLY A 76 9.99 19.93 -0.53
C GLY A 76 10.33 21.07 0.42
N ARG A 77 9.31 21.84 0.81
CA ARG A 77 9.45 23.09 1.57
C ARG A 77 8.67 23.12 2.89
N LEU A 78 7.98 22.03 3.27
CA LEU A 78 7.23 21.97 4.52
C LEU A 78 8.14 22.36 5.70
N SER A 79 7.66 23.26 6.54
CA SER A 79 8.42 23.81 7.66
C SER A 79 7.39 24.20 8.71
N TRP A 80 7.58 23.80 9.97
CA TRP A 80 6.66 24.17 11.05
C TRP A 80 7.23 25.36 11.84
N PRO A 81 6.73 26.60 11.66
CA PRO A 81 7.34 27.77 12.31
C PRO A 81 7.26 27.72 13.83
N ALA A 82 6.21 27.09 14.38
CA ALA A 82 6.03 26.93 15.82
C ALA A 82 7.05 26.00 16.47
N ALA A 83 7.88 25.28 15.69
CA ALA A 83 9.02 24.56 16.23
C ALA A 83 10.08 25.48 16.90
N GLY A 84 9.94 26.79 16.74
CA GLY A 84 10.73 27.79 17.45
C GLY A 84 11.95 28.28 16.69
N GLN A 85 12.63 29.25 17.28
CA GLN A 85 13.94 29.69 16.81
C GLN A 85 14.98 28.64 17.14
N MET A 86 15.86 28.37 16.18
CA MET A 86 17.00 27.48 16.33
C MET A 86 18.13 27.93 15.41
N VAL A 87 19.33 27.43 15.64
CA VAL A 87 20.48 27.66 14.74
C VAL A 87 20.08 27.29 13.29
N PRO A 88 20.41 28.10 12.26
CA PRO A 88 19.95 27.84 10.88
C PRO A 88 20.28 26.45 10.31
N GLU A 89 21.44 25.90 10.68
CA GLU A 89 21.81 24.54 10.29
C GLU A 89 20.95 23.49 11.02
N ALA A 90 20.68 23.68 12.32
CA ALA A 90 19.75 22.85 13.08
C ALA A 90 18.33 22.90 12.49
N ARG A 91 17.88 24.08 12.02
CA ARG A 91 16.59 24.24 11.33
C ARG A 91 16.47 23.35 10.09
N SER A 92 17.54 23.28 9.31
CA SER A 92 17.58 22.48 8.09
C SER A 92 17.40 20.99 8.40
N TYR A 93 18.06 20.51 9.46
CA TYR A 93 17.92 19.13 9.95
C TYR A 93 16.56 18.86 10.61
N PHE A 94 16.01 19.82 11.38
CA PHE A 94 14.67 19.70 11.95
C PHE A 94 13.60 19.59 10.86
N ASP A 95 13.63 20.49 9.87
CA ASP A 95 12.66 20.48 8.78
C ASP A 95 12.78 19.20 7.93
N GLN A 96 13.99 18.71 7.68
CA GLN A 96 14.21 17.42 7.04
C GLN A 96 13.62 16.26 7.87
N GLY A 97 13.86 16.24 9.18
CA GLY A 97 13.29 15.24 10.08
C GLY A 97 11.77 15.25 10.05
N TYR A 98 11.17 16.44 10.07
CA TYR A 98 9.72 16.61 10.03
C TYR A 98 9.11 16.13 8.71
N ARG A 99 9.76 16.46 7.58
CA ARG A 99 9.40 15.98 6.24
C ARG A 99 9.50 14.45 6.14
N LEU A 100 10.64 13.87 6.53
CA LEU A 100 10.84 12.42 6.50
C LEU A 100 9.91 11.67 7.45
N GLY A 101 9.53 12.28 8.58
CA GLY A 101 8.49 11.80 9.48
C GLY A 101 7.16 11.66 8.73
N TRP A 102 6.70 12.70 8.05
CA TRP A 102 5.49 12.60 7.22
C TRP A 102 5.62 11.68 6.01
N GLY A 103 6.84 11.44 5.51
CA GLY A 103 7.13 10.44 4.48
C GLY A 103 7.37 9.03 5.01
N PHE A 104 7.12 8.77 6.30
CA PHE A 104 7.34 7.50 6.99
C PHE A 104 8.77 6.90 6.89
N ASN A 105 9.78 7.70 6.54
CA ASN A 105 11.18 7.34 6.74
C ASN A 105 11.63 7.72 8.16
N HIS A 106 11.00 7.11 9.16
CA HIS A 106 11.17 7.47 10.57
C HIS A 106 12.61 7.26 11.08
N ALA A 107 13.32 6.27 10.54
CA ALA A 107 14.71 6.00 10.91
C ALA A 107 15.64 7.16 10.51
N GLU A 108 15.51 7.65 9.27
CA GLU A 108 16.30 8.78 8.80
C GLU A 108 15.81 10.10 9.41
N ALA A 109 14.51 10.23 9.68
CA ALA A 109 13.96 11.35 10.44
C ALA A 109 14.58 11.47 11.84
N ALA A 110 14.68 10.36 12.58
CA ALA A 110 15.32 10.33 13.90
C ALA A 110 16.80 10.75 13.83
N ARG A 111 17.54 10.32 12.79
CA ARG A 111 18.93 10.77 12.57
C ARG A 111 19.00 12.27 12.29
N ALA A 112 18.06 12.83 11.53
CA ALA A 112 18.01 14.26 11.25
C ALA A 112 17.71 15.07 12.53
N PHE A 113 16.76 14.63 13.34
CA PHE A 113 16.48 15.26 14.63
C PHE A 113 17.68 15.22 15.58
N ARG A 114 18.42 14.11 15.66
CA ARG A 114 19.67 14.03 16.44
C ARG A 114 20.74 14.99 15.94
N ALA A 115 20.90 15.14 14.63
CA ALA A 115 21.81 16.13 14.07
C ALA A 115 21.38 17.57 14.45
N ALA A 116 20.08 17.87 14.47
CA ALA A 116 19.56 19.14 14.96
C ALA A 116 19.83 19.35 16.46
N GLN A 117 19.70 18.31 17.30
CA GLN A 117 20.03 18.35 18.72
C GLN A 117 21.53 18.62 18.98
N GLU A 118 22.42 18.03 18.17
CA GLU A 118 23.87 18.28 18.26
C GLU A 118 24.23 19.74 17.93
N LEU A 119 23.55 20.32 16.95
CA LEU A 119 23.78 21.69 16.47
C LEU A 119 23.13 22.74 17.35
N ASP A 120 21.97 22.42 17.93
CA ASP A 120 21.26 23.28 18.87
C ASP A 120 20.78 22.49 20.10
N PRO A 121 21.67 22.32 21.10
CA PRO A 121 21.35 21.54 22.29
C PRO A 121 20.25 22.13 23.17
N ASN A 122 19.77 23.35 22.91
CA ASN A 122 18.68 23.99 23.67
C ASN A 122 17.31 23.84 22.98
N CYS A 123 17.27 23.32 21.75
CA CYS A 123 16.06 23.13 20.97
C CYS A 123 15.17 22.02 21.54
N ALA A 124 14.14 22.36 22.34
CA ALA A 124 13.20 21.39 22.91
C ALA A 124 12.49 20.57 21.82
N MET A 125 12.10 21.22 20.71
CA MET A 125 11.40 20.58 19.61
C MET A 125 12.26 19.58 18.82
N CYS A 126 13.59 19.73 18.82
CA CYS A 126 14.49 18.79 18.18
C CYS A 126 14.53 17.45 18.93
N PHE A 127 14.37 17.47 20.25
CA PHE A 127 14.20 16.25 21.06
C PHE A 127 12.78 15.67 20.94
N TRP A 128 11.76 16.53 20.91
CA TRP A 128 10.38 16.12 20.63
C TRP A 128 10.26 15.38 19.29
N GLY A 129 10.89 15.90 18.24
CA GLY A 129 10.83 15.33 16.89
C GLY A 129 11.39 13.91 16.85
N GLU A 130 12.51 13.65 17.54
CA GLU A 130 13.04 12.28 17.68
C GLU A 130 12.03 11.37 18.39
N ALA A 131 11.44 11.82 19.50
CA ALA A 131 10.47 11.01 20.23
C ALA A 131 9.21 10.73 19.39
N TRP A 132 8.75 11.70 18.59
CA TRP A 132 7.55 11.57 17.77
C TRP A 132 7.68 10.44 16.74
N VAL A 133 8.77 10.43 15.97
CA VAL A 133 9.00 9.41 14.93
C VAL A 133 9.37 8.03 15.49
N LEU A 134 9.60 7.93 16.80
CA LEU A 134 9.77 6.65 17.50
C LEU A 134 8.44 6.03 17.96
N GLY A 135 7.31 6.74 17.79
CA GLY A 135 5.97 6.19 18.00
C GLY A 135 5.49 5.31 16.82
N PRO A 136 4.30 4.70 16.95
CA PRO A 136 3.66 3.98 15.85
C PRO A 136 3.18 4.95 14.76
N HIS A 137 2.94 4.41 13.56
CA HIS A 137 2.15 5.03 12.51
C HIS A 137 1.20 3.98 11.90
N ILE A 138 0.26 4.39 11.04
CA ILE A 138 -0.75 3.50 10.45
C ILE A 138 -0.18 2.19 9.87
N ASN A 139 0.96 2.26 9.17
CA ASN A 139 1.59 1.11 8.52
C ASN A 139 2.47 0.22 9.43
N TYR A 140 2.86 0.69 10.62
CA TYR A 140 3.81 -0.05 11.47
C TYR A 140 3.66 0.29 12.96
N PRO A 141 3.61 -0.72 13.84
CA PRO A 141 3.51 -0.48 15.28
C PRO A 141 4.83 0.02 15.86
N MET A 142 4.78 0.44 17.11
CA MET A 142 5.96 0.91 17.81
C MET A 142 6.97 -0.24 18.01
N GLN A 143 8.25 0.00 17.70
CA GLN A 143 9.30 -0.99 17.95
C GLN A 143 9.54 -1.17 19.45
N GLU A 144 9.95 -2.39 19.83
CA GLU A 144 10.19 -2.77 21.22
C GLU A 144 11.22 -1.86 21.94
N ASP A 145 12.33 -1.51 21.27
CA ASP A 145 13.36 -0.62 21.83
C ASP A 145 13.00 0.87 21.75
N ALA A 146 11.99 1.25 20.95
CA ALA A 146 11.68 2.64 20.65
C ALA A 146 11.14 3.39 21.86
N ASN A 147 10.38 2.73 22.74
CA ASN A 147 9.79 3.37 23.91
C ASN A 147 10.85 3.95 24.87
N ALA A 148 11.89 3.18 25.19
CA ALA A 148 12.96 3.64 26.07
C ALA A 148 13.71 4.85 25.48
N ARG A 149 13.92 4.84 24.16
CA ARG A 149 14.57 5.93 23.43
C ARG A 149 13.70 7.18 23.38
N ALA A 150 12.40 7.02 23.12
CA ALA A 150 11.44 8.12 23.12
C ALA A 150 11.33 8.77 24.50
N LEU A 151 11.30 7.98 25.59
CA LEU A 151 11.33 8.49 26.96
C LEU A 151 12.58 9.32 27.26
N ALA A 152 13.76 8.86 26.83
CA ALA A 152 15.00 9.59 27.00
C ALA A 152 14.97 10.94 26.26
N ALA A 153 14.54 10.94 24.99
CA ALA A 153 14.39 12.17 24.20
C ALA A 153 13.35 13.13 24.83
N LEU A 154 12.20 12.62 25.29
CA LEU A 154 11.17 13.42 25.97
C LEU A 154 11.65 14.00 27.29
N GLN A 155 12.49 13.27 28.04
CA GLN A 155 13.10 13.81 29.26
C GLN A 155 13.99 15.01 28.94
N GLU A 156 14.77 14.94 27.86
CA GLU A 156 15.59 16.06 27.41
C GLU A 156 14.73 17.22 26.87
N ALA A 157 13.66 16.94 26.11
CA ALA A 157 12.70 17.95 25.67
C ALA A 157 12.10 18.71 26.88
N ARG A 158 11.69 17.97 27.92
CA ARG A 158 11.13 18.53 29.16
C ARG A 158 12.11 19.42 29.92
N ARG A 159 13.39 19.06 29.99
CA ARG A 159 14.43 19.89 30.63
C ARG A 159 14.59 21.25 29.95
N ARG A 160 14.16 21.38 28.69
CA ARG A 160 14.26 22.60 27.88
C ARG A 160 12.95 23.39 27.79
N LEU A 161 11.89 22.96 28.49
CA LEU A 161 10.64 23.72 28.58
C LEU A 161 10.78 25.17 29.05
N PRO A 162 11.74 25.55 29.92
CA PRO A 162 11.95 26.95 30.26
C PRO A 162 12.27 27.85 29.05
N ASN A 163 12.75 27.27 27.95
CA ASN A 163 13.05 27.98 26.69
C ASN A 163 11.93 27.80 25.64
N ALA A 164 10.89 27.02 25.96
CA ALA A 164 9.82 26.68 25.03
C ALA A 164 8.63 27.60 25.20
N ASP A 165 7.93 27.89 24.11
CA ASP A 165 6.65 28.58 24.18
C ASP A 165 5.51 27.66 24.66
N GLU A 166 4.34 28.24 24.89
CA GLU A 166 3.16 27.53 25.37
C GLU A 166 2.74 26.36 24.47
N LYS A 167 2.88 26.53 23.15
CA LYS A 167 2.48 25.55 22.15
C LYS A 167 3.45 24.38 22.10
N GLN A 168 4.75 24.67 22.10
CA GLN A 168 5.81 23.68 22.21
C GLN A 168 5.69 22.86 23.49
N ALA A 169 5.46 23.52 24.62
CA ALA A 169 5.23 22.84 25.89
C ALA A 169 4.03 21.89 25.83
N ALA A 170 2.93 22.33 25.21
CA ALA A 170 1.73 21.53 25.10
C ALA A 170 1.92 20.26 24.24
N VAL A 171 2.61 20.35 23.09
CA VAL A 171 2.85 19.18 22.23
C VAL A 171 3.88 18.21 22.82
N ILE A 172 4.86 18.71 23.58
CA ILE A 172 5.81 17.89 24.34
C ILE A 172 5.08 17.09 25.43
N GLU A 173 4.26 17.77 26.22
CA GLU A 173 3.50 17.13 27.30
C GLU A 173 2.42 16.18 26.78
N ALA A 174 1.82 16.47 25.62
CA ALA A 174 0.91 15.55 24.96
C ALA A 174 1.65 14.28 24.53
N LEU A 175 2.75 14.39 23.78
CA LEU A 175 3.52 13.23 23.31
C LEU A 175 4.03 12.35 24.46
N ALA A 176 4.38 12.96 25.60
CA ALA A 176 4.78 12.21 26.78
C ALA A 176 3.69 11.28 27.35
N ARG A 177 2.42 11.47 27.00
CA ARG A 177 1.33 10.54 27.36
C ARG A 177 1.36 9.23 26.57
N ARG A 178 2.05 9.20 25.42
CA ARG A 178 2.20 7.99 24.57
C ARG A 178 3.21 6.99 25.14
N HIS A 179 4.02 7.39 26.12
CA HIS A 179 5.15 6.59 26.59
C HIS A 179 5.12 6.38 28.11
N SER A 180 5.53 5.19 28.54
CA SER A 180 5.60 4.82 29.95
C SER A 180 6.87 4.04 30.22
N ALA A 181 7.54 4.34 31.36
CA ALA A 181 8.68 3.55 31.82
C ALA A 181 8.25 2.21 32.44
N ASP A 182 6.96 2.04 32.75
CA ASP A 182 6.40 0.79 33.22
C ASP A 182 6.13 -0.14 32.02
N ALA A 183 6.88 -1.24 31.96
CA ALA A 183 6.75 -2.25 30.92
C ALA A 183 5.40 -3.00 30.95
N ALA A 184 4.64 -2.92 32.05
CA ALA A 184 3.31 -3.51 32.16
C ALA A 184 2.19 -2.56 31.65
N SER A 185 2.52 -1.34 31.24
CA SER A 185 1.53 -0.40 30.73
C SER A 185 0.90 -0.89 29.42
N ASP A 186 -0.42 -0.85 29.34
CA ASP A 186 -1.16 -1.23 28.14
C ASP A 186 -0.88 -0.28 26.97
N ARG A 187 -0.51 -0.84 25.81
CA ARG A 187 -0.11 -0.01 24.67
C ARG A 187 -1.27 0.85 24.17
N ARG A 188 -2.45 0.25 24.05
CA ARG A 188 -3.66 0.90 23.54
C ARG A 188 -4.06 2.08 24.42
N ALA A 189 -4.07 1.90 25.75
CA ALA A 189 -4.40 2.96 26.69
C ALA A 189 -3.44 4.16 26.57
N LEU A 190 -2.16 3.93 26.29
CA LEU A 190 -1.18 5.00 26.09
C LEU A 190 -1.39 5.74 24.75
N ASP A 191 -1.75 5.04 23.67
CA ASP A 191 -2.10 5.68 22.40
C ASP A 191 -3.42 6.47 22.51
N GLU A 192 -4.42 5.95 23.24
CA GLU A 192 -5.66 6.66 23.57
C GLU A 192 -5.37 7.93 24.39
N ALA A 193 -4.51 7.84 25.41
CA ALA A 193 -4.11 8.99 26.22
C ALA A 193 -3.38 10.07 25.41
N TYR A 194 -2.57 9.67 24.42
CA TYR A 194 -1.93 10.62 23.51
C TYR A 194 -2.94 11.28 22.57
N ALA A 195 -3.87 10.52 21.99
CA ALA A 195 -4.91 11.07 21.13
C ALA A 195 -5.80 12.07 21.88
N ASP A 196 -6.20 11.75 23.12
CA ASP A 196 -6.95 12.66 23.99
C ASP A 196 -6.14 13.93 24.31
N ALA A 197 -4.86 13.78 24.62
CA ALA A 197 -3.99 14.93 24.88
C ALA A 197 -3.83 15.82 23.64
N MET A 198 -3.64 15.25 22.44
CA MET A 198 -3.55 16.02 21.20
C MET A 198 -4.86 16.73 20.86
N GLN A 199 -6.02 16.12 21.11
CA GLN A 199 -7.31 16.80 20.97
C GLN A 199 -7.42 18.02 21.90
N ALA A 200 -6.94 17.91 23.14
CA ALA A 200 -6.87 19.05 24.05
C ALA A 200 -5.91 20.15 23.56
N VAL A 201 -4.77 19.77 22.94
CA VAL A 201 -3.85 20.72 22.31
C VAL A 201 -4.51 21.41 21.11
N GLN A 202 -5.22 20.67 20.25
CA GLN A 202 -5.95 21.24 19.12
C GLN A 202 -7.06 22.21 19.57
N ALA A 203 -7.75 21.92 20.67
CA ALA A 203 -8.73 22.84 21.24
C ALA A 203 -8.09 24.14 21.76
N ARG A 204 -6.83 24.10 22.22
CA ARG A 204 -6.08 25.26 22.72
C ARG A 204 -5.46 26.11 21.62
N PHE A 205 -5.06 25.47 20.50
CA PHE A 205 -4.46 26.14 19.32
C PHE A 205 -5.24 25.81 18.05
N PRO A 206 -6.55 26.15 17.99
CA PRO A 206 -7.44 25.65 16.95
C PRO A 206 -7.13 26.17 15.54
N GLU A 207 -6.33 27.23 15.41
CA GLU A 207 -5.89 27.82 14.15
C GLU A 207 -4.75 27.06 13.44
N ASP A 208 -4.00 26.22 14.16
CA ASP A 208 -2.73 25.65 13.67
C ASP A 208 -2.93 24.34 12.89
N ALA A 209 -2.69 24.37 11.58
CA ALA A 209 -2.81 23.21 10.71
C ALA A 209 -1.90 22.03 11.13
N HIS A 210 -0.67 22.28 11.61
CA HIS A 210 0.23 21.19 12.00
C HIS A 210 -0.27 20.45 13.23
N ILE A 211 -0.87 21.17 14.19
CA ILE A 211 -1.49 20.56 15.37
C ILE A 211 -2.72 19.74 14.97
N ALA A 212 -3.52 20.23 14.01
CA ALA A 212 -4.65 19.49 13.48
C ALA A 212 -4.20 18.18 12.81
N VAL A 213 -3.13 18.21 12.00
CA VAL A 213 -2.57 17.01 11.34
C VAL A 213 -1.97 16.04 12.36
N LEU A 214 -1.21 16.52 13.36
CA LEU A 214 -0.69 15.67 14.45
C LEU A 214 -1.82 15.04 15.28
N THR A 215 -2.94 15.76 15.46
CA THR A 215 -4.13 15.24 16.14
C THR A 215 -4.81 14.17 15.29
N ALA A 216 -4.91 14.39 13.98
CA ALA A 216 -5.43 13.39 13.04
C ALA A 216 -4.55 12.12 13.04
N ASP A 217 -3.23 12.25 13.00
CA ASP A 217 -2.29 11.12 13.14
C ASP A 217 -2.49 10.37 14.46
N ALA A 218 -2.59 11.08 15.59
CA ALA A 218 -2.81 10.45 16.88
C ALA A 218 -4.13 9.63 16.92
N ILE A 219 -5.20 10.16 16.32
CA ILE A 219 -6.48 9.45 16.20
C ILE A 219 -6.39 8.26 15.24
N MET A 220 -5.70 8.44 14.10
CA MET A 220 -5.51 7.42 13.07
C MET A 220 -4.89 6.13 13.64
N ASN A 221 -3.95 6.30 14.57
CA ASN A 221 -3.22 5.22 15.22
C ASN A 221 -4.05 4.44 16.27
N LEU A 222 -5.27 4.88 16.61
CA LEU A 222 -6.15 4.13 17.52
C LEU A 222 -6.80 2.90 16.85
N SER A 223 -6.91 2.93 15.53
CA SER A 223 -7.54 1.88 14.72
C SER A 223 -6.88 1.82 13.33
N PRO A 224 -5.57 1.49 13.26
CA PRO A 224 -4.83 1.49 12.00
C PRO A 224 -5.56 0.64 10.95
N TRP A 225 -5.81 1.25 9.79
CA TRP A 225 -6.55 0.68 8.66
C TRP A 225 -8.04 0.32 8.88
N ASP A 226 -8.58 0.42 10.10
CA ASP A 226 -9.96 0.05 10.44
C ASP A 226 -10.85 1.30 10.63
N TYR A 227 -11.02 2.08 9.56
CA TYR A 227 -11.68 3.39 9.64
C TYR A 227 -13.17 3.38 9.30
N TRP A 228 -13.62 2.42 8.49
CA TRP A 228 -14.97 2.38 7.91
C TRP A 228 -15.65 1.05 8.20
N GLY A 229 -16.97 1.07 8.42
CA GLY A 229 -17.79 -0.15 8.48
C GLY A 229 -17.86 -0.85 7.12
N GLU A 230 -18.36 -2.09 7.11
CA GLU A 230 -18.50 -2.94 5.91
C GLU A 230 -19.18 -2.25 4.72
N ASP A 231 -20.06 -1.29 4.97
CA ASP A 231 -20.74 -0.49 3.94
C ASP A 231 -19.81 0.50 3.21
N GLY A 232 -18.55 0.63 3.65
CA GLY A 232 -17.56 1.58 3.17
C GLY A 232 -17.95 3.05 3.36
N ARG A 233 -18.94 3.34 4.21
CA ARG A 233 -19.54 4.68 4.35
C ARG A 233 -19.64 5.13 5.78
N THR A 234 -19.85 4.21 6.71
CA THR A 234 -20.05 4.52 8.13
C THR A 234 -18.69 4.63 8.82
N PRO A 235 -18.26 5.82 9.29
CA PRO A 235 -16.99 5.95 9.99
C PRO A 235 -17.05 5.28 11.37
N LYS A 236 -16.00 4.52 11.72
CA LYS A 236 -15.84 3.88 13.03
C LYS A 236 -15.23 4.84 14.04
N GLY A 237 -15.55 4.66 15.33
CA GLY A 237 -14.90 5.37 16.44
C GLY A 237 -14.75 6.88 16.21
N ARG A 238 -13.50 7.36 16.16
CA ARG A 238 -13.15 8.77 15.96
C ARG A 238 -12.80 9.14 14.51
N THR A 239 -13.00 8.23 13.55
CA THR A 239 -12.69 8.44 12.12
C THR A 239 -13.34 9.70 11.57
N ALA A 240 -14.62 9.95 11.87
CA ALA A 240 -15.32 11.13 11.37
C ALA A 240 -14.64 12.45 11.78
N HIS A 241 -14.10 12.50 13.01
CA HIS A 241 -13.39 13.66 13.51
C HIS A 241 -12.01 13.83 12.85
N MET A 242 -11.26 12.72 12.71
CA MET A 242 -9.98 12.70 11.98
C MET A 242 -10.15 13.20 10.55
N VAL A 243 -11.13 12.67 9.82
CA VAL A 243 -11.43 13.06 8.44
C VAL A 243 -11.81 14.54 8.37
N ALA A 244 -12.67 15.03 9.27
CA ALA A 244 -13.05 16.45 9.30
C ALA A 244 -11.86 17.39 9.55
N LEU A 245 -10.92 17.01 10.43
CA LEU A 245 -9.69 17.79 10.64
C LEU A 245 -8.83 17.85 9.38
N LEU A 246 -8.62 16.71 8.72
CA LEU A 246 -7.82 16.63 7.50
C LEU A 246 -8.45 17.44 6.36
N GLU A 247 -9.75 17.31 6.15
CA GLU A 247 -10.49 18.09 5.14
C GLU A 247 -10.45 19.59 5.41
N ALA A 248 -10.47 20.01 6.69
CA ALA A 248 -10.34 21.41 7.05
C ALA A 248 -8.93 21.96 6.78
N VAL A 249 -7.89 21.18 7.11
CA VAL A 249 -6.50 21.53 6.76
C VAL A 249 -6.35 21.63 5.24
N LEU A 250 -6.93 20.69 4.49
CA LEU A 250 -6.85 20.67 3.03
C LEU A 250 -7.71 21.75 2.35
N GLY A 251 -8.55 22.46 3.11
CA GLY A 251 -9.41 23.54 2.62
C GLY A 251 -10.72 23.07 1.98
N ASP A 252 -11.06 21.79 2.10
CA ASP A 252 -12.31 21.22 1.58
C ASP A 252 -13.52 21.57 2.46
N THR A 253 -13.29 21.74 3.76
CA THR A 253 -14.31 22.16 4.74
C THR A 253 -13.79 23.31 5.60
N GLN A 254 -14.70 23.99 6.31
CA GLN A 254 -14.34 25.12 7.18
C GLN A 254 -14.59 24.77 8.65
N LEU A 255 -13.52 24.56 9.41
CA LEU A 255 -13.54 24.43 10.88
C LEU A 255 -12.89 25.66 11.53
N ARG A 256 -13.62 26.78 11.66
CA ARG A 256 -13.02 28.00 12.22
C ARG A 256 -12.62 27.80 13.69
N PRO A 257 -11.49 28.38 14.15
CA PRO A 257 -10.58 29.29 13.43
C PRO A 257 -9.41 28.60 12.66
N LEU A 258 -9.47 27.30 12.35
CA LEU A 258 -8.41 26.58 11.62
C LEU A 258 -8.04 27.30 10.31
N VAL A 259 -6.75 27.56 10.14
CA VAL A 259 -6.17 28.14 8.92
C VAL A 259 -5.78 26.98 7.99
N PRO A 260 -6.38 26.85 6.79
CA PRO A 260 -6.04 25.77 5.87
C PRO A 260 -4.59 25.84 5.38
N ASP A 261 -4.00 24.67 5.14
CA ASP A 261 -2.75 24.46 4.42
C ASP A 261 -2.97 23.37 3.35
N PRO A 262 -3.55 23.73 2.18
CA PRO A 262 -3.92 22.77 1.13
C PRO A 262 -2.75 21.99 0.53
N ASP A 263 -1.51 22.41 0.79
CA ASP A 263 -0.28 21.79 0.29
C ASP A 263 0.53 21.16 1.44
N HIS A 264 -0.07 20.92 2.62
CA HIS A 264 0.57 20.17 3.70
C HIS A 264 0.71 18.68 3.31
N PRO A 265 1.91 18.16 2.99
CA PRO A 265 2.08 16.81 2.46
C PRO A 265 1.66 15.73 3.47
N GLY A 266 1.86 15.97 4.77
CA GLY A 266 1.35 15.06 5.82
C GLY A 266 -0.18 15.02 5.88
N ALA A 267 -0.88 16.10 5.56
CA ALA A 267 -2.34 16.13 5.60
C ALA A 267 -2.91 15.35 4.40
N ILE A 268 -2.32 15.56 3.22
CA ILE A 268 -2.69 14.83 2.01
C ILE A 268 -2.40 13.33 2.19
N HIS A 269 -1.24 12.98 2.73
CA HIS A 269 -0.85 11.60 3.01
C HIS A 269 -1.87 10.91 3.92
N LEU A 270 -2.13 11.47 5.11
CA LEU A 270 -3.10 10.89 6.03
C LEU A 270 -4.52 10.88 5.43
N TYR A 271 -4.89 11.86 4.63
CA TYR A 271 -6.21 11.89 4.02
C TYR A 271 -6.41 10.76 3.00
N ILE A 272 -5.38 10.45 2.18
CA ILE A 272 -5.41 9.29 1.28
C ILE A 272 -5.70 8.01 2.08
N HIS A 273 -4.90 7.74 3.12
CA HIS A 273 -5.10 6.59 4.00
C HIS A 273 -6.47 6.58 4.70
N ALA A 274 -6.95 7.76 5.10
CA ALA A 274 -8.24 7.87 5.77
C ALA A 274 -9.41 7.51 4.86
N VAL A 275 -9.32 7.69 3.53
CA VAL A 275 -10.47 7.52 2.62
C VAL A 275 -10.31 6.39 1.60
N GLU A 276 -9.13 5.79 1.43
CA GLU A 276 -8.86 4.78 0.39
C GLU A 276 -9.76 3.54 0.49
N ALA A 277 -10.00 3.04 1.71
CA ALA A 277 -10.91 1.93 1.99
C ALA A 277 -12.41 2.31 1.89
N SER A 278 -12.73 3.60 1.76
CA SER A 278 -14.12 4.09 1.74
C SER A 278 -14.73 4.10 0.34
N ASN A 279 -16.03 4.37 0.28
CA ASN A 279 -16.79 4.71 -0.92
C ASN A 279 -16.70 6.21 -1.28
N TYR A 280 -15.83 6.96 -0.62
CA TYR A 280 -15.60 8.39 -0.83
C TYR A 280 -14.17 8.69 -1.29
N MET A 281 -13.40 7.66 -1.69
CA MET A 281 -11.99 7.78 -2.04
C MET A 281 -11.71 8.79 -3.17
N GLU A 282 -12.68 9.00 -4.07
CA GLU A 282 -12.56 10.00 -5.15
C GLU A 282 -12.32 11.43 -4.64
N ARG A 283 -12.71 11.73 -3.40
CA ARG A 283 -12.49 13.04 -2.76
C ARG A 283 -11.00 13.33 -2.56
N ALA A 284 -10.14 12.32 -2.49
CA ALA A 284 -8.69 12.49 -2.36
C ALA A 284 -7.98 12.79 -3.70
N ILE A 285 -8.62 12.59 -4.85
CA ILE A 285 -8.03 12.80 -6.18
C ILE A 285 -7.32 14.17 -6.34
N PRO A 286 -7.94 15.33 -6.03
CA PRO A 286 -7.29 16.62 -6.22
C PRO A 286 -6.05 16.81 -5.33
N HIS A 287 -6.00 16.15 -4.18
CA HIS A 287 -4.89 16.19 -3.24
C HIS A 287 -3.78 15.22 -3.66
N ALA A 288 -4.15 13.98 -4.00
CA ALA A 288 -3.25 12.94 -4.52
C ALA A 288 -2.47 13.42 -5.75
N ARG A 289 -3.08 14.20 -6.67
CA ARG A 289 -2.38 14.79 -7.83
C ARG A 289 -1.23 15.72 -7.46
N ARG A 290 -1.27 16.35 -6.29
CA ARG A 290 -0.28 17.35 -5.88
C ARG A 290 0.83 16.76 -5.01
N LEU A 291 0.53 15.70 -4.25
CA LEU A 291 1.43 15.15 -3.23
C LEU A 291 2.84 14.85 -3.76
N GLU A 292 2.93 14.19 -4.91
CA GLU A 292 4.22 13.83 -5.52
C GLU A 292 5.13 15.06 -5.70
N ALA A 293 4.59 16.17 -6.21
CA ALA A 293 5.37 17.38 -6.47
C ALA A 293 5.79 18.11 -5.20
N LEU A 294 5.10 17.88 -4.08
CA LEU A 294 5.43 18.51 -2.79
C LEU A 294 6.68 17.92 -2.17
N MET A 295 6.93 16.63 -2.35
CA MET A 295 8.08 15.91 -1.76
C MET A 295 8.64 14.82 -2.69
N PRO A 296 9.18 15.18 -3.87
CA PRO A 296 9.58 14.20 -4.89
C PRO A 296 10.75 13.29 -4.47
N GLY A 297 11.51 13.67 -3.44
CA GLY A 297 12.57 12.85 -2.85
C GLY A 297 12.11 11.83 -1.81
N ALA A 298 10.84 11.84 -1.40
CA ALA A 298 10.28 10.88 -0.46
C ALA A 298 9.44 9.86 -1.23
N GLY A 299 10.05 8.73 -1.63
CA GLY A 299 9.40 7.76 -2.51
C GLY A 299 8.06 7.25 -1.97
N HIS A 300 7.91 7.08 -0.66
CA HIS A 300 6.61 6.75 -0.07
C HIS A 300 5.51 7.81 -0.37
N LEU A 301 5.81 9.10 -0.29
CA LEU A 301 4.83 10.15 -0.64
C LEU A 301 4.55 10.23 -2.14
N VAL A 302 5.55 9.93 -2.98
CA VAL A 302 5.37 9.79 -4.43
C VAL A 302 4.49 8.59 -4.77
N HIS A 303 4.58 7.53 -3.97
CA HIS A 303 3.77 6.32 -4.07
C HIS A 303 2.32 6.55 -3.66
N MET A 304 2.06 7.27 -2.56
CA MET A 304 0.71 7.39 -1.95
C MET A 304 -0.46 7.68 -2.91
N PRO A 305 -0.35 8.55 -3.93
CA PRO A 305 -1.43 8.76 -4.90
C PRO A 305 -1.94 7.48 -5.58
N SER A 306 -1.08 6.47 -5.69
CA SER A 306 -1.36 5.17 -6.30
C SER A 306 -2.48 4.41 -5.60
N HIS A 307 -2.67 4.59 -4.30
CA HIS A 307 -3.78 3.99 -3.57
C HIS A 307 -5.14 4.46 -4.13
N ILE A 308 -5.26 5.76 -4.42
CA ILE A 308 -6.45 6.33 -5.06
C ILE A 308 -6.52 5.94 -6.54
N TRP A 309 -5.40 5.94 -7.26
CA TRP A 309 -5.36 5.56 -8.67
C TRP A 309 -5.77 4.12 -8.90
N TYR A 310 -5.28 3.19 -8.09
CA TYR A 310 -5.61 1.78 -8.19
C TYR A 310 -7.10 1.55 -7.92
N ARG A 311 -7.65 2.17 -6.86
CA ARG A 311 -9.10 2.08 -6.52
C ARG A 311 -10.02 2.60 -7.59
N THR A 312 -9.61 3.66 -8.27
CA THR A 312 -10.39 4.31 -9.32
C THR A 312 -10.13 3.73 -10.71
N GLY A 313 -9.32 2.68 -10.80
CA GLY A 313 -8.97 2.03 -12.05
C GLY A 313 -8.10 2.88 -12.98
N ARG A 314 -7.40 3.88 -12.43
CA ARG A 314 -6.40 4.67 -13.14
C ARG A 314 -5.06 3.92 -13.17
N TRP A 315 -5.06 2.74 -13.79
CA TRP A 315 -3.96 1.78 -13.75
C TRP A 315 -2.64 2.37 -14.26
N ARG A 316 -2.69 3.13 -15.36
CA ARG A 316 -1.49 3.77 -15.92
C ARG A 316 -0.93 4.84 -14.97
N ASP A 317 -1.78 5.66 -14.37
CA ASP A 317 -1.34 6.68 -13.40
C ASP A 317 -0.71 6.03 -12.15
N SER A 318 -1.27 4.91 -11.70
CA SER A 318 -0.69 4.11 -10.61
C SER A 318 0.68 3.54 -11.00
N LEU A 319 0.79 2.94 -12.17
CA LEU A 319 2.04 2.40 -12.71
C LEU A 319 3.13 3.48 -12.78
N GLU A 320 2.83 4.62 -13.39
CA GLU A 320 3.78 5.70 -13.60
C GLU A 320 4.23 6.36 -12.29
N ALA A 321 3.32 6.58 -11.34
CA ALA A 321 3.65 7.11 -10.01
C ALA A 321 4.61 6.16 -9.27
N ASN A 322 4.37 4.85 -9.36
CA ASN A 322 5.21 3.86 -8.70
C ASN A 322 6.59 3.68 -9.33
N ILE A 323 6.73 3.84 -10.65
CA ILE A 323 8.04 3.90 -11.30
C ILE A 323 8.86 5.07 -10.73
N ARG A 324 8.23 6.24 -10.55
CA ARG A 324 8.90 7.42 -9.96
C ARG A 324 9.21 7.22 -8.48
N ALA A 325 8.29 6.63 -7.72
CA ALA A 325 8.48 6.30 -6.30
C ALA A 325 9.64 5.31 -6.08
N ALA A 326 9.66 4.20 -6.85
CA ALA A 326 10.73 3.21 -6.79
C ALA A 326 12.10 3.85 -7.09
N LYS A 327 12.17 4.73 -8.11
CA LYS A 327 13.39 5.47 -8.44
C LYS A 327 13.85 6.42 -7.32
N ALA A 328 12.93 7.15 -6.69
CA ALA A 328 13.25 8.03 -5.58
C ALA A 328 13.82 7.26 -4.38
N ASP A 329 13.23 6.09 -4.08
CA ASP A 329 13.70 5.23 -3.00
C ASP A 329 15.06 4.59 -3.31
N GLU A 330 15.30 4.14 -4.55
CA GLU A 330 16.62 3.66 -4.96
C GLU A 330 17.72 4.70 -4.72
N ASP A 331 17.47 5.96 -5.11
CA ASP A 331 18.43 7.05 -4.93
C ASP A 331 18.71 7.31 -3.44
N LEU A 332 17.69 7.23 -2.59
CA LEU A 332 17.80 7.42 -1.15
C LEU A 332 18.51 6.23 -0.47
N ILE A 333 18.18 5.00 -0.86
CA ILE A 333 18.80 3.77 -0.35
C ILE A 333 20.30 3.76 -0.67
N GLN A 334 20.68 4.13 -1.90
CA GLN A 334 22.09 4.22 -2.31
C GLN A 334 22.90 5.22 -1.47
N GLN A 335 22.24 6.19 -0.85
CA GLN A 335 22.85 7.20 0.02
C GLN A 335 22.91 6.78 1.50
N GLY A 336 22.41 5.59 1.86
CA GLY A 336 22.49 5.02 3.22
C GLY A 336 21.43 5.55 4.20
N GLY A 337 20.31 6.10 3.70
CA GLY A 337 19.24 6.71 4.49
C GLY A 337 18.00 5.84 4.70
N ALA A 338 18.06 4.52 4.53
CA ALA A 338 16.90 3.62 4.61
C ALA A 338 17.06 2.55 5.69
N SER A 339 15.98 2.27 6.41
CA SER A 339 15.86 1.11 7.30
C SER A 339 15.46 -0.15 6.50
N LEU A 340 15.48 -1.32 7.16
CA LEU A 340 14.97 -2.56 6.59
C LEU A 340 13.50 -2.41 6.13
N LEU A 341 12.65 -1.87 7.00
CA LEU A 341 11.24 -1.62 6.68
C LEU A 341 11.08 -0.69 5.47
N TYR A 342 11.91 0.34 5.37
CA TYR A 342 11.85 1.27 4.25
C TYR A 342 12.30 0.60 2.94
N ALA A 343 13.45 -0.08 2.95
CA ALA A 343 14.07 -0.65 1.76
C ALA A 343 13.39 -1.95 1.27
N GLU A 344 12.90 -2.79 2.18
CA GLU A 344 12.34 -4.11 1.85
C GLU A 344 10.82 -4.19 2.07
N GLY A 345 10.24 -3.21 2.76
CA GLY A 345 8.79 -3.03 2.88
C GLY A 345 8.28 -2.01 1.87
N TYR A 346 8.52 -0.72 2.10
CA TYR A 346 7.96 0.35 1.26
C TYR A 346 8.50 0.37 -0.17
N HIS A 347 9.81 0.27 -0.36
CA HIS A 347 10.35 0.24 -1.73
C HIS A 347 9.87 -1.01 -2.50
N ALA A 348 9.84 -2.18 -1.85
CA ALA A 348 9.26 -3.38 -2.44
C ALA A 348 7.76 -3.21 -2.74
N HIS A 349 7.03 -2.47 -1.91
CA HIS A 349 5.62 -2.15 -2.12
C HIS A 349 5.40 -1.27 -3.36
N ASN A 350 6.29 -0.31 -3.63
CA ASN A 350 6.24 0.49 -4.86
C ASN A 350 6.37 -0.43 -6.09
N VAL A 351 7.33 -1.34 -6.08
CA VAL A 351 7.55 -2.28 -7.20
C VAL A 351 6.40 -3.29 -7.31
N HIS A 352 5.78 -3.68 -6.19
CA HIS A 352 4.56 -4.46 -6.18
C HIS A 352 3.44 -3.75 -6.93
N PHE A 353 3.22 -2.45 -6.69
CA PHE A 353 2.24 -1.68 -7.45
C PHE A 353 2.57 -1.53 -8.95
N ILE A 354 3.85 -1.43 -9.33
CA ILE A 354 4.26 -1.49 -10.75
C ILE A 354 3.77 -2.81 -11.35
N LEU A 355 4.05 -3.92 -10.67
CA LEU A 355 3.67 -5.26 -11.08
C LEU A 355 2.15 -5.39 -11.25
N THR A 356 1.36 -5.00 -10.25
CA THR A 356 -0.11 -5.19 -10.32
C THR A 356 -0.76 -4.23 -11.31
N SER A 357 -0.28 -2.98 -11.40
CA SER A 357 -0.84 -1.98 -12.32
C SER A 357 -0.55 -2.34 -13.78
N ALA A 358 0.65 -2.86 -14.07
CA ALA A 358 1.00 -3.38 -15.39
C ALA A 358 0.16 -4.63 -15.74
N LEU A 359 -0.07 -5.54 -14.79
CA LEU A 359 -0.95 -6.70 -14.96
C LEU A 359 -2.38 -6.28 -15.31
N MET A 360 -2.95 -5.32 -14.58
CA MET A 360 -4.31 -4.80 -14.84
C MET A 360 -4.41 -4.06 -16.18
N GLY A 361 -3.34 -3.42 -16.62
CA GLY A 361 -3.24 -2.75 -17.91
C GLY A 361 -2.92 -3.65 -19.10
N GLY A 362 -2.58 -4.92 -18.88
CA GLY A 362 -2.18 -5.86 -19.93
C GLY A 362 -0.72 -5.74 -20.37
N ASP A 363 0.09 -4.91 -19.72
CA ASP A 363 1.51 -4.74 -20.03
C ASP A 363 2.35 -5.86 -19.40
N GLY A 364 2.29 -7.04 -20.03
CA GLY A 364 2.99 -8.23 -19.55
C GLY A 364 4.52 -8.08 -19.50
N ALA A 365 5.11 -7.25 -20.35
CA ALA A 365 6.55 -7.03 -20.36
C ALA A 365 7.00 -6.29 -19.10
N THR A 366 6.32 -5.19 -18.76
CA THR A 366 6.59 -4.44 -17.54
C THR A 366 6.24 -5.26 -16.30
N ALA A 367 5.12 -5.99 -16.31
CA ALA A 367 4.72 -6.85 -15.19
C ALA A 367 5.78 -7.94 -14.90
N LEU A 368 6.29 -8.61 -15.93
CA LEU A 368 7.34 -9.62 -15.78
C LEU A 368 8.67 -9.01 -15.33
N GLY A 369 9.03 -7.82 -15.83
CA GLY A 369 10.22 -7.11 -15.37
C GLY A 369 10.14 -6.73 -13.88
N ALA A 370 8.96 -6.30 -13.41
CA ALA A 370 8.72 -6.02 -11.99
C ALA A 370 8.70 -7.30 -11.14
N ALA A 371 8.18 -8.41 -11.66
CA ALA A 371 8.22 -9.72 -11.00
C ALA A 371 9.66 -10.21 -10.77
N GLU A 372 10.52 -10.06 -11.79
CA GLU A 372 11.95 -10.39 -11.68
C GLU A 372 12.67 -9.47 -10.68
N ALA A 373 12.30 -8.18 -10.63
CA ALA A 373 12.87 -7.24 -9.66
C ALA A 373 12.46 -7.58 -8.21
N LEU A 374 11.19 -7.92 -7.97
CA LEU A 374 10.67 -8.24 -6.64
C LEU A 374 11.22 -9.54 -6.04
N ALA A 375 11.53 -10.53 -6.88
CA ALA A 375 11.96 -11.86 -6.44
C ALA A 375 13.14 -11.81 -5.45
N ASP A 376 14.02 -10.81 -5.59
CA ASP A 376 15.21 -10.63 -4.75
C ASP A 376 15.09 -9.48 -3.73
N MET A 377 13.99 -8.69 -3.74
CA MET A 377 13.85 -7.50 -2.88
C MET A 377 13.44 -7.83 -1.45
N VAL A 378 12.58 -8.83 -1.27
CA VAL A 378 12.04 -9.18 0.05
C VAL A 378 12.86 -10.32 0.66
N SER A 379 13.74 -9.99 1.59
CA SER A 379 14.59 -11.00 2.23
C SER A 379 13.79 -11.98 3.10
N ASP A 380 14.39 -13.13 3.38
CA ASP A 380 13.86 -14.10 4.34
C ASP A 380 13.63 -13.50 5.73
N ARG A 381 14.44 -12.50 6.09
CA ARG A 381 14.26 -11.76 7.33
C ARG A 381 13.02 -10.87 7.26
N ALA A 382 12.86 -10.07 6.20
CA ALA A 382 11.68 -9.22 6.03
C ALA A 382 10.38 -10.03 6.03
N LYS A 383 10.34 -11.18 5.34
CA LYS A 383 9.16 -12.08 5.36
C LYS A 383 8.77 -12.58 6.76
N ARG A 384 9.74 -12.75 7.66
CA ARG A 384 9.51 -13.21 9.04
C ARG A 384 9.18 -12.06 9.99
N ASP A 385 9.97 -10.99 9.93
CA ASP A 385 9.86 -9.85 10.84
C ASP A 385 8.69 -8.92 10.45
N VAL A 386 8.28 -8.93 9.17
CA VAL A 386 7.24 -8.07 8.58
C VAL A 386 6.29 -8.92 7.72
N PRO A 387 5.32 -9.64 8.32
CA PRO A 387 4.56 -10.68 7.64
C PRO A 387 3.74 -10.25 6.41
N TRP A 388 3.28 -8.99 6.35
CA TRP A 388 2.58 -8.45 5.18
C TRP A 388 3.47 -8.34 3.91
N THR A 389 4.78 -8.53 4.05
CA THR A 389 5.69 -8.66 2.89
C THR A 389 5.61 -10.02 2.20
N GLN A 390 4.98 -11.04 2.83
CA GLN A 390 4.77 -12.35 2.18
C GLN A 390 3.83 -12.25 0.95
N PRO A 391 2.68 -11.54 1.00
CA PRO A 391 1.91 -11.17 -0.18
C PRO A 391 2.73 -10.53 -1.30
N ILE A 392 3.65 -9.61 -0.98
CA ILE A 392 4.54 -9.00 -1.98
C ILE A 392 5.44 -10.05 -2.62
N ALA A 393 6.05 -10.92 -1.82
CA ALA A 393 6.91 -12.00 -2.30
C ALA A 393 6.14 -13.07 -3.11
N ALA A 394 4.83 -13.19 -2.92
CA ALA A 394 3.96 -14.11 -3.64
C ALA A 394 3.46 -13.54 -4.98
N ALA A 395 3.34 -12.21 -5.11
CA ALA A 395 2.78 -11.54 -6.30
C ALA A 395 3.47 -11.90 -7.64
N PRO A 396 4.81 -12.10 -7.73
CA PRO A 396 5.46 -12.54 -8.95
C PRO A 396 4.85 -13.79 -9.59
N TYR A 397 4.35 -14.74 -8.79
CA TYR A 397 3.79 -15.98 -9.29
C TYR A 397 2.48 -15.79 -10.05
N ALA A 398 1.64 -14.83 -9.66
CA ALA A 398 0.41 -14.50 -10.39
C ALA A 398 0.72 -13.96 -11.80
N VAL A 399 1.74 -13.11 -11.91
CA VAL A 399 2.20 -12.57 -13.20
C VAL A 399 2.83 -13.64 -14.07
N HIS A 400 3.62 -14.55 -13.49
CA HIS A 400 4.15 -15.69 -14.22
C HIS A 400 3.04 -16.60 -14.75
N ALA A 401 2.03 -16.93 -13.93
CA ALA A 401 0.87 -17.74 -14.34
C ALA A 401 0.12 -17.15 -15.55
N HIS A 402 0.15 -15.82 -15.67
CA HIS A 402 -0.59 -15.10 -16.70
C HIS A 402 0.22 -14.86 -17.98
N PHE A 403 1.44 -14.32 -17.86
CA PHE A 403 2.22 -13.83 -19.00
C PHE A 403 3.44 -14.67 -19.38
N SER A 404 3.86 -15.63 -18.55
CA SER A 404 5.00 -16.49 -18.91
C SER A 404 4.56 -17.70 -19.73
N ALA A 405 5.46 -18.18 -20.60
CA ALA A 405 5.27 -19.45 -21.27
C ALA A 405 5.17 -20.60 -20.25
N PRO A 406 4.36 -21.65 -20.53
CA PRO A 406 4.17 -22.77 -19.62
C PRO A 406 5.46 -23.38 -19.05
N ASP A 407 6.44 -23.65 -19.92
CA ASP A 407 7.71 -24.24 -19.52
C ASP A 407 8.52 -23.33 -18.58
N LYS A 408 8.44 -22.00 -18.75
CA LYS A 408 9.09 -21.06 -17.82
C LYS A 408 8.47 -21.14 -16.44
N VAL A 409 7.14 -21.22 -16.34
CA VAL A 409 6.42 -21.34 -15.06
C VAL A 409 6.76 -22.66 -14.36
N LEU A 410 6.75 -23.77 -15.11
CA LEU A 410 7.07 -25.09 -14.56
C LEU A 410 8.54 -25.25 -14.15
N ALA A 411 9.43 -24.40 -14.66
CA ALA A 411 10.85 -24.36 -14.30
C ALA A 411 11.18 -23.36 -13.19
N LEU A 412 10.21 -22.58 -12.68
CA LEU A 412 10.45 -21.68 -11.55
C LEU A 412 10.92 -22.48 -10.32
N PRO A 413 11.96 -22.01 -9.60
CA PRO A 413 12.47 -22.71 -8.43
C PRO A 413 11.42 -22.74 -7.31
N GLU A 414 11.35 -23.85 -6.60
CA GLU A 414 10.48 -23.96 -5.42
C GLU A 414 10.96 -23.00 -4.32
N PRO A 415 10.07 -22.20 -3.71
CA PRO A 415 10.41 -21.34 -2.57
C PRO A 415 10.91 -22.12 -1.36
N ALA A 416 11.66 -21.45 -0.49
CA ALA A 416 12.12 -22.06 0.77
C ALA A 416 10.94 -22.56 1.61
N ALA A 417 11.07 -23.77 2.18
CA ALA A 417 9.99 -24.46 2.88
C ALA A 417 9.43 -23.70 4.10
N GLY A 418 10.17 -22.74 4.66
CA GLY A 418 9.73 -21.88 5.76
C GLY A 418 8.76 -20.76 5.38
N PHE A 419 8.32 -20.68 4.12
CA PHE A 419 7.35 -19.69 3.66
C PHE A 419 6.18 -20.37 2.94
N PRO A 420 5.29 -21.06 3.69
CA PRO A 420 4.18 -21.83 3.10
C PRO A 420 3.25 -20.97 2.25
N PHE A 421 3.08 -19.68 2.57
CA PHE A 421 2.25 -18.77 1.78
C PHE A 421 2.83 -18.52 0.38
N VAL A 422 4.13 -18.22 0.31
CA VAL A 422 4.86 -18.01 -0.96
C VAL A 422 4.92 -19.31 -1.76
N ARG A 423 5.11 -20.44 -1.09
CA ARG A 423 5.10 -21.77 -1.73
C ARG A 423 3.72 -22.13 -2.29
N ALA A 424 2.63 -21.76 -1.63
CA ALA A 424 1.29 -21.93 -2.18
C ALA A 424 1.09 -21.11 -3.47
N ALA A 425 1.63 -19.88 -3.54
CA ALA A 425 1.60 -19.06 -4.76
C ALA A 425 2.42 -19.69 -5.92
N TRP A 426 3.54 -20.34 -5.61
CA TRP A 426 4.31 -21.13 -6.59
C TRP A 426 3.51 -22.33 -7.13
N HIS A 427 2.90 -23.12 -6.24
CA HIS A 427 1.99 -24.21 -6.63
C HIS A 427 0.82 -23.67 -7.46
N TYR A 428 0.25 -22.53 -7.09
CA TYR A 428 -0.85 -21.88 -7.81
C TYR A 428 -0.48 -21.59 -9.27
N ALA A 429 0.64 -20.92 -9.51
CA ALA A 429 1.07 -20.57 -10.87
C ALA A 429 1.26 -21.81 -11.74
N ARG A 430 1.85 -22.86 -11.18
CA ARG A 430 2.04 -24.14 -11.85
C ARG A 430 0.70 -24.82 -12.15
N GLY A 431 -0.21 -24.89 -11.18
CA GLY A 431 -1.52 -25.50 -11.32
C GLY A 431 -2.36 -24.82 -12.40
N VAL A 432 -2.37 -23.48 -12.46
CA VAL A 432 -3.06 -22.72 -13.51
C VAL A 432 -2.52 -23.07 -14.90
N VAL A 433 -1.21 -23.13 -15.07
CA VAL A 433 -0.58 -23.48 -16.36
C VAL A 433 -0.82 -24.94 -16.73
N LEU A 434 -0.76 -25.86 -15.77
CA LEU A 434 -1.04 -27.28 -15.99
C LEU A 434 -2.50 -27.49 -16.43
N ALA A 435 -3.45 -26.79 -15.80
CA ALA A 435 -4.85 -26.80 -16.21
C ALA A 435 -5.01 -26.29 -17.64
N ARG A 436 -4.45 -25.12 -17.97
CA ARG A 436 -4.49 -24.50 -19.32
C ARG A 436 -3.84 -25.36 -20.41
N THR A 437 -2.94 -26.26 -20.05
CA THR A 437 -2.24 -27.17 -20.98
C THR A 437 -2.84 -28.58 -21.01
N GLY A 438 -4.03 -28.78 -20.41
CA GLY A 438 -4.75 -30.07 -20.42
C GLY A 438 -4.12 -31.14 -19.52
N ARG A 439 -3.17 -30.76 -18.64
CA ARG A 439 -2.48 -31.69 -17.73
C ARG A 439 -3.27 -31.85 -16.43
N ARG A 440 -4.50 -32.34 -16.57
CA ARG A 440 -5.53 -32.43 -15.53
C ARG A 440 -5.02 -32.95 -14.18
N GLN A 441 -4.48 -34.17 -14.14
CA GLN A 441 -4.08 -34.78 -12.86
C GLN A 441 -2.97 -33.98 -12.18
N ALA A 442 -1.97 -33.53 -12.95
CA ALA A 442 -0.88 -32.73 -12.41
C ALA A 442 -1.39 -31.39 -11.85
N ALA A 443 -2.38 -30.75 -12.47
CA ALA A 443 -3.00 -29.54 -11.94
C ALA A 443 -3.71 -29.80 -10.60
N LEU A 444 -4.45 -30.92 -10.49
CA LEU A 444 -5.11 -31.32 -9.25
C LEU A 444 -4.10 -31.67 -8.14
N ASP A 445 -2.94 -32.23 -8.49
CA ASP A 445 -1.88 -32.50 -7.53
C ASP A 445 -1.30 -31.19 -6.96
N GLU A 446 -1.15 -30.13 -7.77
CA GLU A 446 -0.76 -28.80 -7.30
C GLU A 446 -1.83 -28.18 -6.38
N ALA A 447 -3.12 -28.35 -6.70
CA ALA A 447 -4.22 -27.90 -5.84
C ALA A 447 -4.21 -28.62 -4.48
N ALA A 448 -4.02 -29.95 -4.47
CA ALA A 448 -3.91 -30.74 -3.25
C ALA A 448 -2.69 -30.34 -2.39
N ALA A 449 -1.58 -29.96 -3.03
CA ALA A 449 -0.41 -29.44 -2.33
C ALA A 449 -0.70 -28.10 -1.63
N ILE A 450 -1.49 -27.21 -2.24
CA ILE A 450 -1.94 -25.97 -1.60
C ILE A 450 -2.88 -26.28 -0.42
N ASP A 451 -3.85 -27.17 -0.59
CA ASP A 451 -4.79 -27.55 0.46
C ASP A 451 -4.07 -28.10 1.71
N ALA A 452 -2.99 -28.85 1.51
CA ALA A 452 -2.15 -29.35 2.61
C ALA A 452 -1.43 -28.21 3.37
N LEU A 453 -1.09 -27.10 2.71
CA LEU A 453 -0.46 -25.93 3.33
C LEU A 453 -1.45 -25.08 4.12
N THR A 454 -2.75 -25.10 3.78
CA THR A 454 -3.79 -24.28 4.43
C THR A 454 -3.86 -24.46 5.95
N GLN A 455 -3.52 -25.67 6.45
CA GLN A 455 -3.55 -26.00 7.88
C GLN A 455 -2.23 -25.73 8.61
N ALA A 456 -1.20 -25.24 7.92
CA ALA A 456 0.08 -24.94 8.55
C ALA A 456 -0.10 -23.85 9.63
N PRO A 457 0.56 -23.96 10.80
CA PRO A 457 0.48 -22.94 11.86
C PRO A 457 0.84 -21.53 11.37
N ASP A 458 1.86 -21.43 10.50
CA ASP A 458 2.29 -20.17 9.91
C ASP A 458 1.21 -19.52 9.04
N ILE A 459 0.32 -20.31 8.43
CA ILE A 459 -0.82 -19.83 7.63
C ILE A 459 -1.99 -19.45 8.53
N THR A 460 -2.34 -20.31 9.49
CA THR A 460 -3.49 -20.07 10.38
C THR A 460 -3.25 -18.91 11.37
N ALA A 461 -1.99 -18.54 11.61
CA ALA A 461 -1.62 -17.36 12.39
C ALA A 461 -1.67 -16.03 11.60
N MET A 462 -1.60 -16.06 10.26
CA MET A 462 -1.56 -14.84 9.43
C MET A 462 -2.76 -13.89 9.62
N PRO A 463 -4.01 -14.36 9.86
CA PRO A 463 -5.14 -13.44 10.08
C PRO A 463 -4.94 -12.49 11.26
N ALA A 464 -4.24 -12.94 12.31
CA ALA A 464 -3.86 -12.08 13.43
C ALA A 464 -2.86 -10.99 13.03
N GLN A 465 -2.26 -11.06 11.85
CA GLN A 465 -1.32 -10.08 11.30
C GLN A 465 -1.92 -9.34 10.09
N GLY A 466 -3.25 -9.40 9.93
CA GLY A 466 -3.99 -8.70 8.88
C GLY A 466 -4.00 -9.42 7.53
N VAL A 467 -3.40 -10.61 7.39
CA VAL A 467 -3.36 -11.35 6.11
C VAL A 467 -4.30 -12.56 6.19
N PRO A 468 -5.35 -12.67 5.35
CA PRO A 468 -6.33 -13.77 5.39
C PRO A 468 -5.79 -15.05 4.73
N GLY A 469 -4.65 -15.55 5.21
CA GLY A 469 -3.90 -16.67 4.64
C GLY A 469 -4.75 -17.90 4.27
N PRO A 470 -5.53 -18.48 5.21
CA PRO A 470 -6.33 -19.67 4.91
C PRO A 470 -7.34 -19.47 3.78
N ALA A 471 -8.01 -18.31 3.73
CA ALA A 471 -8.98 -17.99 2.68
C ALA A 471 -8.29 -17.84 1.31
N LEU A 472 -7.11 -17.20 1.28
CA LEU A 472 -6.34 -17.01 0.03
C LEU A 472 -5.80 -18.34 -0.52
N LEU A 473 -5.34 -19.25 0.34
CA LEU A 473 -4.91 -20.58 -0.10
C LEU A 473 -6.10 -21.42 -0.59
N ALA A 474 -7.24 -21.36 0.09
CA ALA A 474 -8.46 -22.02 -0.35
C ALA A 474 -8.91 -21.51 -1.74
N ILE A 475 -8.89 -20.19 -1.97
CA ILE A 475 -9.16 -19.61 -3.28
C ILE A 475 -8.15 -20.14 -4.32
N SER A 476 -6.87 -20.13 -3.99
CA SER A 476 -5.80 -20.56 -4.90
C SER A 476 -5.99 -22.00 -5.40
N ALA A 477 -6.23 -22.95 -4.48
CA ALA A 477 -6.46 -24.35 -4.81
C ALA A 477 -7.73 -24.52 -5.67
N LYS A 478 -8.84 -23.90 -5.26
CA LYS A 478 -10.12 -24.04 -5.93
C LYS A 478 -10.19 -23.35 -7.28
N VAL A 479 -9.45 -22.27 -7.49
CA VAL A 479 -9.29 -21.68 -8.83
C VAL A 479 -8.61 -22.66 -9.78
N ILE A 480 -7.60 -23.42 -9.34
CA ILE A 480 -6.99 -24.46 -10.19
C ILE A 480 -8.03 -25.52 -10.57
N GLU A 481 -8.82 -26.00 -9.62
CA GLU A 481 -9.88 -26.98 -9.90
C GLU A 481 -10.94 -26.43 -10.86
N ALA A 482 -11.33 -25.17 -10.72
CA ALA A 482 -12.27 -24.50 -11.63
C ALA A 482 -11.69 -24.36 -13.04
N ARG A 483 -10.39 -24.04 -13.16
CA ARG A 483 -9.67 -24.00 -14.44
C ARG A 483 -9.55 -25.38 -15.08
N VAL A 484 -9.39 -26.43 -14.29
CA VAL A 484 -9.43 -27.81 -14.79
C VAL A 484 -10.81 -28.12 -15.38
N ALA A 485 -11.89 -27.81 -14.66
CA ALA A 485 -13.25 -28.00 -15.18
C ALA A 485 -13.48 -27.20 -16.47
N GLN A 486 -13.00 -25.96 -16.53
CA GLN A 486 -13.07 -25.13 -17.72
C GLN A 486 -12.31 -25.72 -18.91
N ALA A 487 -11.09 -26.23 -18.68
CA ALA A 487 -10.26 -26.87 -19.71
C ALA A 487 -10.81 -28.24 -20.16
N ASP A 488 -11.61 -28.90 -19.31
CA ASP A 488 -12.35 -30.13 -19.63
C ASP A 488 -13.69 -29.83 -20.35
N ASP A 489 -13.93 -28.58 -20.80
CA ASP A 489 -15.17 -28.07 -21.41
C ASP A 489 -16.43 -28.16 -20.50
N ASP A 490 -16.25 -28.40 -19.19
CA ASP A 490 -17.32 -28.38 -18.18
C ASP A 490 -17.54 -26.94 -17.67
N HIS A 491 -17.90 -26.05 -18.59
CA HIS A 491 -18.05 -24.62 -18.31
C HIS A 491 -19.16 -24.33 -17.29
N ALA A 492 -20.20 -25.18 -17.21
CA ALA A 492 -21.26 -25.05 -16.22
C ALA A 492 -20.73 -25.25 -14.79
N LYS A 493 -19.92 -26.31 -14.59
CA LYS A 493 -19.25 -26.54 -13.32
C LYS A 493 -18.23 -25.43 -13.02
N ALA A 494 -17.42 -25.03 -13.99
CA ALA A 494 -16.44 -23.96 -13.82
C ALA A 494 -17.12 -22.65 -13.38
N ALA A 495 -18.21 -22.24 -14.02
CA ALA A 495 -18.96 -21.04 -13.65
C ALA A 495 -19.53 -21.12 -12.22
N GLY A 496 -20.07 -22.27 -11.81
CA GLY A 496 -20.53 -22.50 -10.43
C GLY A 496 -19.42 -22.36 -9.40
N MET A 497 -18.26 -22.99 -9.66
CA MET A 497 -17.09 -22.90 -8.79
C MET A 497 -16.54 -21.47 -8.70
N PHE A 498 -16.40 -20.77 -9.83
CA PHE A 498 -15.97 -19.37 -9.81
C PHE A 498 -16.95 -18.46 -9.05
N ALA A 499 -18.26 -18.72 -9.12
CA ALA A 499 -19.26 -17.94 -8.40
C ALA A 499 -19.16 -18.13 -6.88
N GLU A 500 -18.96 -19.37 -6.43
CA GLU A 500 -18.69 -19.67 -5.01
C GLU A 500 -17.40 -18.97 -4.53
N LEU A 501 -16.34 -19.01 -5.33
CA LEU A 501 -15.07 -18.37 -5.01
C LEU A 501 -15.15 -16.84 -5.02
N ALA A 502 -15.92 -16.27 -5.94
CA ALA A 502 -16.18 -14.84 -5.98
C ALA A 502 -16.91 -14.37 -4.71
N ALA A 503 -17.87 -15.17 -4.20
CA ALA A 503 -18.53 -14.88 -2.94
C ALA A 503 -17.56 -14.95 -1.74
N ILE A 504 -16.59 -15.86 -1.74
CA ILE A 504 -15.53 -15.91 -0.71
C ILE A 504 -14.61 -14.68 -0.84
N GLN A 505 -14.20 -14.32 -2.05
CA GLN A 505 -13.36 -13.13 -2.29
C GLN A 505 -14.05 -11.86 -1.82
N ASP A 506 -15.37 -11.75 -1.98
CA ASP A 506 -16.13 -10.57 -1.56
C ASP A 506 -16.12 -10.33 -0.03
N GLN A 507 -15.76 -11.37 0.74
CA GLN A 507 -15.58 -11.29 2.19
C GLN A 507 -14.11 -11.03 2.59
N ILE A 508 -13.19 -10.98 1.62
CA ILE A 508 -11.78 -10.69 1.92
C ILE A 508 -11.65 -9.21 2.28
N PRO A 509 -10.98 -8.91 3.41
CA PRO A 509 -10.66 -7.54 3.80
C PRO A 509 -10.02 -6.71 2.71
N TYR A 510 -10.29 -5.42 2.76
CA TYR A 510 -9.56 -4.42 2.01
C TYR A 510 -8.05 -4.48 2.28
N MET A 511 -7.26 -4.43 1.20
CA MET A 511 -5.82 -4.21 1.19
C MET A 511 -5.45 -3.69 -0.21
N GLU A 512 -4.32 -3.00 -0.31
CA GLU A 512 -3.80 -2.52 -1.59
C GLU A 512 -2.32 -2.87 -1.79
N PRO A 513 -1.97 -3.46 -2.95
CA PRO A 513 -2.88 -4.08 -3.91
C PRO A 513 -3.76 -5.17 -3.26
N PRO A 514 -4.94 -5.50 -3.82
CA PRO A 514 -5.83 -6.51 -3.26
C PRO A 514 -5.12 -7.84 -3.06
N PHE A 515 -5.44 -8.55 -1.97
CA PHE A 515 -4.82 -9.85 -1.67
C PHE A 515 -4.98 -10.88 -2.79
N TRP A 516 -6.12 -10.86 -3.49
CA TRP A 516 -6.34 -11.64 -4.70
C TRP A 516 -6.28 -10.73 -5.92
N TYR A 517 -5.39 -11.07 -6.86
CA TYR A 517 -4.87 -10.14 -7.87
C TYR A 517 -5.88 -9.69 -8.95
N TYR A 518 -7.07 -10.29 -9.02
CA TYR A 518 -8.12 -9.93 -9.97
C TYR A 518 -9.53 -10.21 -9.41
N PRO A 519 -10.60 -9.59 -9.90
CA PRO A 519 -11.97 -9.90 -9.45
C PRO A 519 -12.45 -11.24 -10.05
N LEU A 520 -12.72 -12.27 -9.24
CA LEU A 520 -13.16 -13.59 -9.70
C LEU A 520 -14.50 -13.56 -10.45
N HIS A 521 -15.31 -12.53 -10.24
CA HIS A 521 -16.49 -12.23 -11.06
C HIS A 521 -16.17 -12.19 -12.56
N GLN A 522 -14.94 -11.81 -12.96
CA GLN A 522 -14.53 -11.85 -14.37
C GLN A 522 -14.37 -13.30 -14.90
N SER A 523 -13.94 -14.24 -14.04
CA SER A 523 -13.89 -15.68 -14.40
C SER A 523 -15.27 -16.30 -14.49
N VAL A 524 -16.21 -15.85 -13.63
CA VAL A 524 -17.63 -16.21 -13.77
C VAL A 524 -18.15 -15.79 -15.14
N GLY A 525 -17.90 -14.54 -15.53
CA GLY A 525 -18.31 -14.01 -16.83
C GLY A 525 -17.71 -14.79 -18.01
N ALA A 526 -16.42 -15.09 -17.97
CA ALA A 526 -15.74 -15.86 -19.01
C ALA A 526 -16.33 -17.27 -19.18
N ALA A 527 -16.51 -18.01 -18.09
CA ALA A 527 -17.10 -19.35 -18.14
C ALA A 527 -18.58 -19.34 -18.58
N LEU A 528 -19.33 -18.26 -18.32
CA LEU A 528 -20.70 -18.10 -18.82
C LEU A 528 -20.74 -17.77 -20.32
N LEU A 529 -19.77 -17.01 -20.84
CA LEU A 529 -19.65 -16.77 -22.28
C LEU A 529 -19.41 -18.06 -23.06
N GLU A 530 -18.57 -18.96 -22.53
CA GLU A 530 -18.29 -20.27 -23.13
C GLU A 530 -19.56 -21.15 -23.20
N GLN A 531 -20.54 -20.93 -22.31
CA GLN A 531 -21.86 -21.57 -22.35
C GLN A 531 -22.86 -20.91 -23.30
N GLY A 532 -22.51 -19.78 -23.94
CA GLY A 532 -23.47 -19.01 -24.72
C GLY A 532 -24.37 -18.07 -23.89
N ARG A 533 -24.14 -17.96 -22.57
CA ARG A 533 -25.02 -17.23 -21.62
C ARG A 533 -24.62 -15.77 -21.51
N ALA A 534 -24.73 -15.04 -22.62
CA ALA A 534 -24.19 -13.68 -22.75
C ALA A 534 -24.79 -12.65 -21.77
N GLU A 535 -26.09 -12.72 -21.47
CA GLU A 535 -26.73 -11.79 -20.52
C GLU A 535 -26.21 -11.97 -19.09
N GLU A 536 -26.04 -13.22 -18.66
CA GLU A 536 -25.53 -13.53 -17.32
C GLU A 536 -24.04 -13.26 -17.21
N ALA A 537 -23.29 -13.51 -18.28
CA ALA A 537 -21.89 -13.13 -18.38
C ALA A 537 -21.71 -11.61 -18.23
N GLU A 538 -22.54 -10.81 -18.91
CA GLU A 538 -22.51 -9.35 -18.77
C GLU A 538 -22.77 -8.92 -17.32
N ALA A 539 -23.74 -9.53 -16.63
CA ALA A 539 -24.01 -9.22 -15.23
C ALA A 539 -22.78 -9.50 -14.34
N ALA A 540 -22.10 -10.64 -14.55
CA ALA A 540 -20.88 -10.98 -13.83
C ALA A 540 -19.73 -10.01 -14.13
N PHE A 541 -19.53 -9.62 -15.39
CA PHE A 541 -18.54 -8.61 -15.76
C PHE A 541 -18.84 -7.24 -15.16
N ARG A 542 -20.11 -6.83 -15.08
CA ARG A 542 -20.48 -5.57 -14.41
C ARG A 542 -20.17 -5.62 -12.91
N ALA A 543 -20.41 -6.75 -12.24
CA ALA A 543 -20.00 -6.95 -10.85
C ALA A 543 -18.47 -6.89 -10.66
N ALA A 544 -17.70 -7.38 -11.66
CA ALA A 544 -16.25 -7.23 -11.68
C ALA A 544 -15.81 -5.77 -11.82
N LEU A 545 -16.49 -4.95 -12.65
CA LEU A 545 -16.18 -3.51 -12.79
C LEU A 545 -16.48 -2.70 -11.52
N GLU A 546 -17.48 -3.10 -10.73
CA GLU A 546 -17.75 -2.44 -9.44
C GLU A 546 -16.58 -2.59 -8.46
N ARG A 547 -15.84 -3.70 -8.54
CA ARG A 547 -14.67 -4.01 -7.69
C ARG A 547 -13.37 -3.49 -8.27
N SER A 548 -13.27 -3.52 -9.59
CA SER A 548 -12.10 -3.11 -10.35
C SER A 548 -12.55 -2.19 -11.49
N PRO A 549 -12.80 -0.89 -11.21
CA PRO A 549 -13.22 0.06 -12.23
C PRO A 549 -12.23 0.11 -13.38
N ASN A 550 -12.69 0.47 -14.59
CA ASN A 550 -11.80 0.65 -15.76
C ASN A 550 -10.94 -0.59 -16.11
N ASN A 551 -11.35 -1.79 -15.72
CA ASN A 551 -10.60 -3.02 -16.00
C ASN A 551 -10.73 -3.43 -17.48
N GLY A 552 -9.59 -3.41 -18.21
CA GLY A 552 -9.53 -3.74 -19.63
C GLY A 552 -9.83 -5.21 -19.96
N TRP A 553 -9.51 -6.13 -19.05
CA TRP A 553 -9.88 -7.55 -19.18
C TRP A 553 -11.40 -7.73 -19.18
N VAL A 554 -12.07 -7.07 -18.24
CA VAL A 554 -13.53 -7.10 -18.11
C VAL A 554 -14.19 -6.39 -19.30
N ALA A 555 -13.59 -5.31 -19.80
CA ALA A 555 -14.07 -4.61 -20.99
C ALA A 555 -14.11 -5.54 -22.22
N ALA A 556 -13.10 -6.39 -22.42
CA ALA A 556 -13.11 -7.38 -23.50
C ALA A 556 -14.22 -8.42 -23.32
N GLY A 557 -14.49 -8.84 -22.08
CA GLY A 557 -15.60 -9.75 -21.76
C GLY A 557 -16.97 -9.12 -22.07
N LEU A 558 -17.17 -7.87 -21.68
CA LEU A 558 -18.38 -7.09 -22.00
C LEU A 558 -18.56 -6.91 -23.50
N LEU A 559 -17.47 -6.64 -24.24
CA LEU A 559 -17.50 -6.54 -25.69
C LEU A 559 -18.00 -7.85 -26.30
N ARG A 560 -17.44 -8.98 -25.88
CA ARG A 560 -17.84 -10.30 -26.39
C ARG A 560 -19.30 -10.63 -26.07
N ALA A 561 -19.75 -10.33 -24.84
CA ALA A 561 -21.14 -10.51 -24.43
C ALA A 561 -22.08 -9.67 -25.30
N ALA A 562 -21.77 -8.39 -25.52
CA ALA A 562 -22.57 -7.49 -26.34
C ALA A 562 -22.65 -7.95 -27.81
N GLU A 563 -21.54 -8.42 -28.38
CA GLU A 563 -21.50 -8.96 -29.75
C GLU A 563 -22.40 -10.20 -29.90
N MET A 564 -22.38 -11.10 -28.92
CA MET A 564 -23.25 -12.29 -28.92
C MET A 564 -24.74 -11.93 -28.81
N ARG A 565 -25.07 -10.83 -28.13
CA ARG A 565 -26.45 -10.29 -28.03
C ARG A 565 -26.85 -9.43 -29.22
N GLY A 566 -25.92 -9.07 -30.11
CA GLY A 566 -26.16 -8.09 -31.18
C GLY A 566 -26.37 -6.66 -30.66
N ASP A 567 -25.92 -6.34 -29.45
CA ASP A 567 -26.06 -5.03 -28.82
C ASP A 567 -24.93 -4.09 -29.25
N VAL A 568 -25.17 -3.37 -30.35
CA VAL A 568 -24.18 -2.47 -30.97
C VAL A 568 -23.71 -1.37 -30.02
N ARG A 569 -24.61 -0.83 -29.19
CA ARG A 569 -24.28 0.27 -28.27
C ARG A 569 -23.41 -0.24 -27.13
N ALA A 570 -23.77 -1.35 -26.50
CA ALA A 570 -22.97 -1.93 -25.43
C ALA A 570 -21.58 -2.36 -25.93
N ALA A 571 -21.48 -2.87 -27.17
CA ALA A 571 -20.21 -3.21 -27.80
C ALA A 571 -19.32 -1.96 -27.97
N GLU A 572 -19.89 -0.84 -28.40
CA GLU A 572 -19.13 0.41 -28.54
C GLU A 572 -18.66 0.96 -27.19
N ASP A 573 -19.54 0.96 -26.17
CA ASP A 573 -19.16 1.37 -24.81
C ASP A 573 -18.01 0.52 -24.26
N ALA A 574 -18.03 -0.79 -24.51
CA ALA A 574 -16.96 -1.71 -24.11
C ALA A 574 -15.65 -1.47 -24.87
N ARG A 575 -15.70 -1.17 -26.19
CA ARG A 575 -14.51 -0.81 -26.97
C ARG A 575 -13.87 0.46 -26.46
N LEU A 576 -14.66 1.49 -26.16
CA LEU A 576 -14.15 2.75 -25.59
C LEU A 576 -13.50 2.52 -24.22
N LEU A 577 -14.12 1.70 -23.36
CA LEU A 577 -13.56 1.34 -22.06
C LEU A 577 -12.21 0.62 -22.21
N MET A 578 -12.11 -0.31 -23.15
CA MET A 578 -10.87 -1.03 -23.44
C MET A 578 -9.81 -0.11 -24.04
N GLN A 579 -10.14 0.69 -25.07
CA GLN A 579 -9.21 1.62 -25.72
C GLN A 579 -8.59 2.60 -24.73
N LYS A 580 -9.37 3.07 -23.75
CA LYS A 580 -8.92 4.04 -22.75
C LYS A 580 -7.99 3.43 -21.71
N ASN A 581 -8.22 2.19 -21.31
CA ASN A 581 -7.61 1.63 -20.09
C ASN A 581 -6.69 0.42 -20.33
N TRP A 582 -6.72 -0.15 -21.53
CA TRP A 582 -5.82 -1.23 -21.94
C TRP A 582 -4.57 -0.66 -22.60
N PHE A 583 -3.41 -1.13 -22.17
CA PHE A 583 -2.13 -0.72 -22.72
C PHE A 583 -1.15 -1.87 -22.93
N GLY A 584 -1.65 -3.10 -22.90
CA GLY A 584 -0.95 -4.27 -23.40
C GLY A 584 -0.78 -4.25 -24.91
N ALA A 585 0.33 -4.82 -25.39
CA ALA A 585 0.64 -4.87 -26.82
C ALA A 585 -0.32 -5.74 -27.65
N SER A 586 -1.07 -6.63 -27.01
CA SER A 586 -2.06 -7.50 -27.63
C SER A 586 -3.43 -7.31 -26.95
N PRO A 587 -4.55 -7.53 -27.65
CA PRO A 587 -5.87 -7.49 -27.03
C PRO A 587 -5.98 -8.49 -25.85
N PRO A 588 -6.85 -8.22 -24.86
CA PRO A 588 -7.09 -9.15 -23.76
C PRO A 588 -7.56 -10.52 -24.28
N ASP A 589 -6.90 -11.58 -23.84
CA ASP A 589 -7.25 -12.97 -24.14
C ASP A 589 -8.23 -13.51 -23.08
N LEU A 590 -9.51 -13.65 -23.47
CA LEU A 590 -10.55 -14.16 -22.58
C LEU A 590 -10.32 -15.60 -22.13
N GLY A 591 -9.50 -16.39 -22.84
CA GLY A 591 -9.10 -17.73 -22.39
C GLY A 591 -8.18 -17.72 -21.16
N GLN A 592 -7.71 -16.54 -20.74
CA GLN A 592 -6.97 -16.34 -19.50
C GLN A 592 -7.86 -15.91 -18.33
N LEU A 593 -9.14 -15.60 -18.60
CA LEU A 593 -10.11 -15.09 -17.63
C LEU A 593 -10.97 -16.16 -17.03
#